data_AF-A0A6I4YF79-F1
#
_entry.id   AF-A0A6I4YF79-F1
#
_cell.length_a   1.000
_cell.length_b   1.000
_cell.length_c   1.000
_cell.angle_alpha   90.00
_cell.angle_beta   90.00
_cell.angle_gamma   90.00
#
_symmetry.space_group_name_H-M   'P 1'
#
loop_
_entity.id
_entity.type
_entity.pdbx_description
1 polymer ?
#
loop_
_entity_poly.entity_id
_entity_poly.type
_entity_poly.pdbx_seq_one_letter_code
_entity_poly.pdbx_strand_id
1 'polypeptide(L)'
;AALVARGEADVAPGPRSAAGAHGLPFIPLVVEAFDLAIPERHLAHPGVQALIAAAGSAAFQADLRSLGGYDPADPLPPLESPC
;
A
#
# COMPACT_ATOMS: atom_id res chain seq x y z
N ALA A 1 5.20 -12.17 -10.01
CA ALA A 1 6.36 -11.47 -10.61
C ALA A 1 7.53 -12.43 -10.89
N ALA A 2 8.10 -13.09 -9.88
CA ALA A 2 9.28 -13.95 -10.07
C ALA A 2 9.16 -15.05 -11.15
N LEU A 3 8.03 -15.76 -11.25
CA LEU A 3 7.82 -16.77 -12.30
C LEU A 3 7.75 -16.16 -13.71
N VAL A 4 7.10 -14.99 -13.84
CA VAL A 4 7.04 -14.23 -15.09
C VAL A 4 8.43 -13.76 -15.51
N ALA A 5 9.22 -13.24 -14.56
CA ALA A 5 10.60 -12.82 -14.81
C ALA A 5 11.52 -13.97 -15.26
N ARG A 6 11.21 -15.21 -14.86
CA ARG A 6 11.93 -16.42 -15.28
C ARG A 6 11.38 -17.05 -16.56
N GLY A 7 10.31 -16.51 -17.13
CA GLY A 7 9.64 -17.07 -18.32
C GLY A 7 8.86 -18.36 -18.04
N GLU A 8 8.57 -18.65 -16.76
CA GLU A 8 7.80 -19.82 -16.34
C GLU A 8 6.28 -19.55 -16.31
N ALA A 9 5.88 -18.30 -16.52
CA ALA A 9 4.50 -17.87 -16.64
C ALA A 9 4.40 -16.65 -17.57
N ASP A 10 3.31 -16.52 -18.31
CA ASP A 10 3.10 -15.38 -19.23
C ASP A 10 2.70 -14.11 -18.48
N VAL A 11 1.83 -14.23 -17.48
CA VAL A 11 1.26 -13.12 -16.71
C VAL A 11 1.02 -13.50 -15.25
N ALA A 12 0.93 -12.51 -14.37
CA ALA A 12 0.52 -12.71 -12.98
C ALA A 12 -0.18 -11.44 -12.43
N PRO A 13 -1.25 -11.59 -11.62
CA PRO A 13 -1.80 -10.47 -10.85
C PRO A 13 -0.83 -10.09 -9.72
N GLY A 14 -0.80 -8.81 -9.35
CA GLY A 14 0.00 -8.33 -8.23
C GLY A 14 0.17 -6.81 -8.21
N PRO A 15 0.79 -6.28 -7.14
CA PRO A 15 1.00 -4.84 -7.00
C PRO A 15 2.08 -4.33 -7.98
N ARG A 16 1.97 -3.06 -8.35
CA ARG A 16 2.93 -2.39 -9.24
C ARG A 16 4.36 -2.42 -8.69
N SER A 17 4.53 -2.34 -7.37
CA SER A 17 5.82 -2.44 -6.68
C SER A 17 6.54 -3.76 -6.98
N ALA A 18 5.81 -4.88 -7.00
CA ALA A 18 6.37 -6.20 -7.30
C ALA A 18 6.80 -6.33 -8.78
N ALA A 19 6.05 -5.74 -9.72
CA ALA A 19 6.46 -5.68 -11.11
C ALA A 19 7.73 -4.84 -11.27
N GLY A 20 7.78 -3.66 -10.64
CA GLY A 20 8.94 -2.77 -10.65
C GLY A 20 10.21 -3.39 -10.08
N ALA A 21 10.10 -4.10 -8.95
CA ALA A 21 11.23 -4.81 -8.33
C ALA A 21 11.85 -5.89 -9.23
N HIS A 22 11.08 -6.44 -10.18
CA HIS A 22 11.54 -7.43 -11.14
C HIS A 22 11.77 -6.85 -12.55
N GLY A 23 11.66 -5.52 -12.73
CA GLY A 23 11.82 -4.86 -14.04
C GLY A 23 10.77 -5.26 -15.07
N LEU A 24 9.61 -5.75 -14.62
CA LEU A 24 8.53 -6.23 -15.49
C LEU A 24 7.60 -5.07 -15.90
N PRO A 25 7.04 -5.12 -17.11
CA PRO A 25 5.95 -4.21 -17.49
C PRO A 25 4.73 -4.44 -16.59
N PHE A 26 3.96 -3.38 -16.34
CA PHE A 26 2.77 -3.41 -15.50
C PHE A 26 1.57 -2.83 -16.24
N ILE A 27 0.45 -3.54 -16.23
CA ILE A 27 -0.84 -3.10 -16.78
C ILE A 27 -1.75 -2.76 -15.58
N PRO A 28 -2.13 -1.49 -15.37
CA PRO A 28 -2.99 -1.10 -14.26
C PRO A 28 -4.42 -1.62 -14.47
N LEU A 29 -4.96 -2.32 -13.48
CA LEU A 29 -6.34 -2.83 -13.50
C LEU A 29 -7.23 -2.13 -12.47
N VAL A 30 -6.73 -1.96 -11.24
CA VAL A 30 -7.46 -1.38 -10.11
C VAL A 30 -6.48 -0.63 -9.19
N VAL A 31 -6.99 0.38 -8.49
CA VAL A 31 -6.32 1.00 -7.35
C VAL A 31 -6.88 0.36 -6.09
N GLU A 32 -6.00 -0.23 -5.29
CA GLU A 32 -6.36 -0.86 -4.03
C GLU A 32 -5.98 0.08 -2.87
N ALA A 33 -6.95 0.44 -2.04
CA ALA A 33 -6.74 1.24 -0.84
C ALA A 33 -6.45 0.32 0.34
N PHE A 34 -5.43 0.67 1.14
CA PHE A 34 -5.03 -0.07 2.32
C PHE A 34 -5.20 0.80 3.56
N ASP A 35 -6.13 0.43 4.43
CA ASP A 35 -6.39 1.13 5.69
C ASP A 35 -5.75 0.42 6.88
N LEU A 36 -5.29 1.23 7.85
CA LEU A 36 -4.85 0.72 9.15
C LEU A 36 -6.04 0.66 10.11
N ALA A 37 -6.67 -0.51 10.22
CA ALA A 37 -7.76 -0.74 11.16
C ALA A 37 -7.24 -0.98 12.58
N ILE A 38 -7.65 -0.14 13.54
CA ILE A 38 -7.25 -0.23 14.95
C ILE A 38 -8.49 -0.31 15.84
N PRO A 39 -8.63 -1.33 16.70
CA PRO A 39 -9.71 -1.37 17.68
C PRO A 39 -9.62 -0.17 18.64
N GLU A 40 -10.74 0.52 18.87
CA GLU A 40 -10.79 1.75 19.68
C GLU A 40 -10.13 1.62 21.06
N ARG A 41 -10.34 0.48 21.72
CA ARG A 41 -9.74 0.15 23.03
C ARG A 41 -8.20 0.20 23.04
N HIS A 42 -7.55 0.12 21.89
CA HIS A 42 -6.09 0.16 21.76
C HIS A 42 -5.58 1.53 21.31
N LEU A 43 -6.44 2.48 20.95
CA LEU A 43 -6.00 3.78 20.44
C LEU A 43 -5.12 4.53 21.45
N ALA A 44 -5.42 4.45 22.75
CA ALA A 44 -4.62 5.09 23.78
C ALA A 44 -3.27 4.38 24.07
N HIS A 45 -3.03 3.20 23.49
CA HIS A 45 -1.79 2.47 23.75
C HIS A 45 -0.58 3.25 23.18
N PRO A 46 0.48 3.51 23.95
CA PRO A 46 1.62 4.32 23.49
C PRO A 46 2.26 3.79 22.20
N GLY A 47 2.35 2.47 22.04
CA GLY A 47 2.87 1.85 20.82
C GLY A 47 1.96 2.06 19.59
N VAL A 48 0.65 2.15 19.79
CA VAL A 48 -0.30 2.44 18.70
C VAL A 48 -0.19 3.90 18.28
N GLN A 49 -0.08 4.81 19.24
CA GLN A 49 0.18 6.23 18.96
C GLN A 49 1.49 6.44 18.20
N ALA A 50 2.56 5.73 18.59
CA ALA A 50 3.84 5.76 17.89
C ALA A 50 3.72 5.23 16.45
N LEU A 51 2.97 4.14 16.22
CA LEU A 51 2.72 3.60 14.88
C LEU A 51 1.95 4.59 14.00
N ILE A 52 0.87 5.18 14.50
CA ILE A 52 0.07 6.18 13.76
C ILE A 52 0.95 7.38 13.39
N ALA A 53 1.75 7.87 14.34
CA ALA A 53 2.67 8.99 14.10
C ALA A 53 3.74 8.64 13.04
N ALA A 54 4.30 7.43 13.11
CA ALA A 54 5.28 6.96 12.13
C ALA A 54 4.67 6.82 10.72
N ALA A 55 3.47 6.23 10.61
CA ALA A 55 2.75 6.07 9.36
C ALA A 55 2.35 7.42 8.72
N GLY A 56 2.06 8.44 9.54
CA GLY A 56 1.80 9.80 9.07
C GLY A 56 3.05 10.63 8.77
N SER A 57 4.26 10.10 9.02
CA SER A 57 5.49 10.89 8.90
C SER A 57 5.87 11.14 7.43
N ALA A 58 6.43 12.32 7.15
CA ALA A 58 6.92 12.66 5.81
C ALA A 58 8.01 11.69 5.31
N ALA A 59 8.84 11.18 6.22
CA ALA A 59 9.85 10.17 5.90
C ALA A 59 9.19 8.88 5.40
N PHE A 60 8.21 8.34 6.13
CA PHE A 60 7.50 7.14 5.70
C PHE A 60 6.74 7.33 4.38
N GLN A 61 6.11 8.49 4.19
CA GLN A 61 5.45 8.80 2.91
C GLN A 61 6.45 8.88 1.74
N ALA A 62 7.67 9.37 1.98
CA ALA A 62 8.72 9.36 0.97
C ALA A 62 9.18 7.93 0.64
N ASP A 63 9.35 7.09 1.65
CA ASP A 63 9.69 5.68 1.49
C ASP A 63 8.61 4.94 0.68
N LEU A 64 7.33 5.15 0.98
CA LEU A 64 6.21 4.58 0.22
C LEU A 64 6.25 4.98 -1.26
N ARG A 65 6.46 6.27 -1.55
CA ARG A 65 6.59 6.75 -2.93
C ARG A 65 7.79 6.12 -3.65
N SER A 66 8.88 5.83 -2.92
CA SER A 66 10.09 5.20 -3.48
C SER A 66 9.89 3.74 -3.90
N LEU A 67 8.99 3.01 -3.22
CA LEU A 67 8.67 1.61 -3.55
C LEU A 67 7.97 1.47 -4.92
N GLY A 68 7.39 2.56 -5.43
CA GLY A 68 6.71 2.60 -6.72
C GLY A 68 5.35 1.91 -6.67
N GLY A 69 4.28 2.68 -6.92
CA GLY A 69 2.91 2.16 -6.95
C GLY A 69 2.14 2.23 -5.63
N TYR A 70 2.74 2.80 -4.58
CA TYR A 70 2.01 3.28 -3.42
C TYR A 70 1.86 4.80 -3.50
N ASP A 71 0.63 5.27 -3.25
CA ASP A 71 0.33 6.68 -3.08
C ASP A 71 -0.22 6.88 -1.66
N PRO A 72 0.46 7.67 -0.80
CA PRO A 72 -0.04 7.97 0.54
C PRO A 72 -1.18 9.02 0.53
N ALA A 73 -1.51 9.61 -0.61
CA ALA A 73 -2.70 10.44 -0.73
C ALA A 73 -3.96 9.55 -0.72
N ASP A 74 -4.99 9.98 -0.01
CA ASP A 74 -6.28 9.28 0.05
C ASP A 74 -6.93 9.28 -1.35
N PRO A 75 -7.09 8.11 -1.99
CA PRO A 75 -7.73 8.01 -3.29
C PRO A 75 -9.25 7.88 -3.19
N LEU A 76 -9.81 7.75 -1.97
CA LEU A 76 -11.24 7.47 -1.76
C LEU A 76 -11.97 8.68 -1.15
N PRO A 77 -13.22 8.95 -1.57
CA PRO A 77 -14.09 9.82 -0.79
C PRO A 77 -14.30 9.21 0.60
N PRO A 78 -14.56 10.03 1.65
CA PRO A 78 -14.75 9.53 3.00
C PRO A 78 -15.78 8.41 3.02
N LEU A 79 -15.46 7.31 3.70
CA LEU A 79 -16.36 6.19 3.91
C LEU A 79 -17.62 6.71 4.63
N GLU A 80 -18.70 6.90 3.89
CA GLU A 80 -20.00 7.23 4.48
C GLU A 80 -20.38 6.06 5.41
N SER A 81 -20.44 6.34 6.71
CA SER A 81 -20.91 5.36 7.68
C SER A 81 -22.38 5.06 7.40
N PRO A 82 -22.82 3.79 7.29
CA PRO A 82 -24.23 3.51 7.28
C PRO A 82 -24.80 3.96 8.64
N CYS A 83 -25.84 4.80 8.55
CA CYS A 83 -26.65 5.36 9.63
C CYS A 83 -26.82 4.44 10.86
#